data_AF-A0A523SJX3-F1
#
_entry.id   AF-A0A523SJX3-F1
#
_cell.length_a   1.000
_cell.length_b   1.000
_cell.length_c   1.000
_cell.angle_alpha   90.00
_cell.angle_beta   90.00
_cell.angle_gamma   90.00
#
_symmetry.space_group_name_H-M   'P 1'
#
loop_
_entity.id
_entity.type
_entity.pdbx_description
1 polymer ?
#
loop_
_entity_poly.entity_id
_entity_poly.type
_entity_poly.pdbx_seq_one_letter_code
_entity_poly.pdbx_strand_id
1 'polypeptide(L)'
;MFRKEIPIVLLFLLIFVISVSAFTNTSFRNASSAYLLEDDYDLWLGPYPLPDPARLPLIEGSRLYTNLSNFINQSEEQFGPYTSNYFLIGGSTTPLFNVGNLGIVVDRFNDREALDTGLRDMINNAPLLGSGHTVQSYYVDEDNNGTYDRRTDLEETAEAWQDDGSKDFVFCFGRDMGGMLFGLFYEQNVTNLDAYGYDGAGDPVNFTFDSTETNLISGDQTFTQSTVGTGSTDDDMTEHTFGLSFWKYLSETNAAGIHFGYGMFSGTEHDMWDVTDDWDGSPDDPGITDTYVMDETSDENIPVKGNTMTAWLSYIHEWNEITRLRFDGYYNTRSFDVESEAARDYTIDETRNAADNSSDTNNGTESTVITGDGSGATMGLRGKVIYDLTDRVTFAFGVGLSSRTFDSTLTEDSDAQYVYTFDDGDAQANDPDDYTQTTTYDSEIQAMTTDVTSTFSFPVCVEFNVFKPLDFRLGAIHTIKRYEKTTNEDLLDYSAAVTHTVYGDGTETYTIDPNPDEGVGSSEDHIISSSKTVYTYGMGYSVSENLKIDLMAFSNLTNLSNWRISATMSF
;
A
#
# COMPACT_ATOMS: atom_id res chain seq x y z
N MET A 1 -15.89 -4.47 17.51
CA MET A 1 -15.33 -3.25 18.14
C MET A 1 -13.93 -2.87 17.61
N PHE A 2 -13.01 -3.81 17.33
CA PHE A 2 -11.72 -3.48 16.69
C PHE A 2 -11.77 -3.21 15.17
N ARG A 3 -12.93 -3.41 14.51
CA ARG A 3 -13.07 -3.32 13.05
C ARG A 3 -13.42 -1.92 12.50
N LYS A 4 -13.71 -0.92 13.35
CA LYS A 4 -14.10 0.44 12.91
C LYS A 4 -12.91 1.37 12.57
N GLU A 5 -11.68 1.03 12.98
CA GLU A 5 -10.48 1.82 12.63
C GLU A 5 -9.84 1.43 11.28
N ILE A 6 -10.34 0.35 10.66
CA ILE A 6 -9.79 -0.27 9.43
C ILE A 6 -9.87 0.65 8.19
N PRO A 7 -11.02 1.24 7.83
CA PRO A 7 -11.15 2.02 6.59
C PRO A 7 -10.32 3.31 6.62
N ILE A 8 -10.06 3.88 7.80
CA ILE A 8 -9.16 5.02 7.95
C ILE A 8 -7.72 4.60 7.60
N VAL A 9 -7.24 3.50 8.19
CA VAL A 9 -5.86 3.02 7.98
C VAL A 9 -5.63 2.59 6.52
N LEU A 10 -6.62 1.96 5.89
CA LEU A 10 -6.54 1.49 4.51
C LEU A 10 -6.62 2.63 3.49
N LEU A 11 -7.53 3.60 3.65
CA LEU A 11 -7.53 4.84 2.85
C LEU A 11 -6.18 5.57 2.95
N PHE A 12 -5.54 5.53 4.12
CA PHE A 12 -4.20 6.09 4.31
C PHE A 12 -3.10 5.30 3.56
N LEU A 13 -3.17 3.97 3.53
CA LEU A 13 -2.26 3.10 2.77
C LEU A 13 -2.39 3.35 1.27
N LEU A 14 -3.62 3.36 0.75
CA LEU A 14 -3.92 3.70 -0.64
C LEU A 14 -3.29 5.04 -1.04
N ILE A 15 -3.37 6.05 -0.15
CA ILE A 15 -2.80 7.40 -0.38
C ILE A 15 -1.28 7.46 -0.21
N PHE A 16 -0.67 6.58 0.58
CA PHE A 16 0.78 6.55 0.78
C PHE A 16 1.51 5.91 -0.41
N VAL A 17 0.90 4.93 -1.07
CA VAL A 17 1.41 4.24 -2.28
C VAL A 17 1.64 5.23 -3.43
N ILE A 18 0.86 6.32 -3.50
CA ILE A 18 0.82 7.30 -4.59
C ILE A 18 2.01 8.29 -4.62
N SER A 19 3.10 7.98 -3.94
CA SER A 19 4.35 8.75 -4.03
C SER A 19 5.55 7.92 -4.46
N VAL A 20 5.32 6.65 -4.75
CA VAL A 20 6.33 5.73 -5.27
C VAL A 20 5.98 5.48 -6.73
N SER A 21 6.48 6.32 -7.63
CA SER A 21 6.67 5.93 -9.02
C SER A 21 7.36 4.55 -9.02
N ALA A 22 6.89 3.62 -9.84
CA ALA A 22 7.44 2.27 -9.97
C ALA A 22 8.94 2.30 -10.35
N PHE A 23 9.40 3.40 -10.98
CA PHE A 23 10.82 3.70 -11.16
C PHE A 23 11.31 4.97 -10.44
N THR A 24 12.55 4.91 -9.94
CA THR A 24 13.23 6.09 -9.39
C THR A 24 13.58 7.09 -10.50
N ASN A 25 13.19 8.35 -10.32
CA ASN A 25 13.63 9.48 -11.15
C ASN A 25 15.09 9.90 -10.90
N THR A 26 15.92 9.00 -10.35
CA THR A 26 17.33 9.29 -10.03
C THR A 26 18.27 8.23 -10.60
N SER A 27 19.40 8.68 -11.14
CA SER A 27 20.45 7.82 -11.66
C SER A 27 21.30 7.21 -10.54
N PHE A 28 22.07 6.17 -10.85
CA PHE A 28 23.07 5.62 -9.93
C PHE A 28 24.13 6.65 -9.55
N ARG A 29 24.52 7.56 -10.45
CA ARG A 29 25.43 8.65 -10.12
C ARG A 29 24.81 9.58 -9.08
N ASN A 30 23.53 9.91 -9.25
CA ASN A 30 22.80 10.76 -8.32
C ASN A 30 22.66 10.10 -6.95
N ALA A 31 22.18 8.86 -6.89
CA ALA A 31 22.02 8.11 -5.66
C ALA A 31 23.34 7.89 -4.90
N SER A 32 24.39 7.46 -5.60
CA SER A 32 25.73 7.25 -5.01
C SER A 32 26.45 8.53 -4.59
N SER A 33 25.97 9.70 -5.04
CA SER A 33 26.45 11.02 -4.63
C SER A 33 25.50 11.73 -3.67
N ALA A 34 24.62 10.98 -2.99
CA ALA A 34 23.64 11.53 -2.04
C ALA A 34 22.74 12.62 -2.68
N TYR A 35 22.30 12.38 -3.91
CA TYR A 35 21.41 13.21 -4.73
C TYR A 35 21.98 14.56 -5.17
N LEU A 36 23.31 14.71 -5.16
CA LEU A 36 23.98 15.97 -5.48
C LEU A 36 24.43 16.07 -6.94
N LEU A 37 24.97 15.00 -7.53
CA LEU A 37 25.53 15.01 -8.88
C LEU A 37 24.57 14.36 -9.87
N GLU A 38 24.26 15.04 -10.96
CA GLU A 38 23.32 14.58 -11.99
C GLU A 38 24.06 13.97 -13.19
N ASP A 39 23.40 13.09 -13.93
CA ASP A 39 23.76 12.64 -15.27
C ASP A 39 22.60 12.80 -16.26
N ASP A 40 22.78 12.32 -17.49
CA ASP A 40 21.82 12.47 -18.59
C ASP A 40 20.41 11.96 -18.24
N TYR A 41 20.30 10.94 -17.39
CA TYR A 41 19.00 10.40 -16.96
C TYR A 41 18.28 11.41 -16.06
N ASP A 42 18.99 11.99 -15.09
CA ASP A 42 18.45 12.98 -14.14
C ASP A 42 18.05 14.30 -14.83
N LEU A 43 18.61 14.58 -16.01
CA LEU A 43 18.30 15.80 -16.75
C LEU A 43 16.84 15.86 -17.16
N TRP A 44 16.25 14.76 -17.65
CA TRP A 44 14.92 14.79 -18.24
C TRP A 44 13.83 14.09 -17.44
N LEU A 45 14.19 13.16 -16.54
CA LEU A 45 13.24 12.59 -15.59
C LEU A 45 13.15 13.38 -14.30
N GLY A 46 14.17 14.22 -14.03
CA GLY A 46 14.14 15.23 -12.97
C GLY A 46 14.19 14.64 -11.56
N PRO A 47 15.08 15.10 -10.65
CA PRO A 47 15.24 14.45 -9.36
C PRO A 47 14.02 14.50 -8.40
N TYR A 48 12.95 15.27 -8.69
CA TYR A 48 11.66 15.27 -7.98
C TYR A 48 10.73 16.44 -8.42
N PRO A 49 9.39 16.35 -8.40
CA PRO A 49 8.52 15.19 -8.57
C PRO A 49 7.99 15.05 -10.01
N LEU A 50 8.46 15.89 -10.95
CA LEU A 50 8.01 15.86 -12.34
C LEU A 50 9.19 15.62 -13.29
N PRO A 51 8.95 14.93 -14.43
CA PRO A 51 9.87 14.96 -15.57
C PRO A 51 10.23 16.39 -15.99
N ASP A 52 11.48 16.59 -16.40
CA ASP A 52 11.99 17.84 -16.99
C ASP A 52 12.41 17.67 -18.46
N PRO A 53 11.44 17.44 -19.36
CA PRO A 53 11.71 17.24 -20.77
C PRO A 53 12.40 18.43 -21.44
N ALA A 54 12.31 19.65 -20.91
CA ALA A 54 13.00 20.81 -21.45
C ALA A 54 14.52 20.65 -21.45
N ARG A 55 15.10 19.83 -20.56
CA ARG A 55 16.54 19.55 -20.55
C ARG A 55 16.94 18.39 -21.46
N LEU A 56 16.01 17.68 -22.11
CA LEU A 56 16.34 16.65 -23.13
C LEU A 56 17.33 17.12 -24.21
N PRO A 57 17.22 18.36 -24.76
CA PRO A 57 18.17 18.84 -25.77
C PRO A 57 19.61 19.00 -25.28
N LEU A 58 19.84 18.95 -23.96
CA LEU A 58 21.18 19.00 -23.37
C LEU A 58 21.88 17.64 -23.38
N ILE A 59 21.16 16.56 -23.69
CA ILE A 59 21.71 15.21 -23.79
C ILE A 59 22.32 15.03 -25.19
N GLU A 60 23.62 14.72 -25.24
CA GLU A 60 24.32 14.50 -26.50
C GLU A 60 24.11 13.06 -27.01
N GLY A 61 23.45 12.90 -28.15
CA GLY A 61 23.21 11.58 -28.76
C GLY A 61 21.93 10.91 -28.26
N SER A 62 21.72 9.65 -28.64
CA SER A 62 20.59 8.87 -28.13
C SER A 62 21.00 8.03 -26.92
N ARG A 63 20.05 7.73 -26.03
CA ARG A 63 20.25 6.86 -24.86
C ARG A 63 19.28 5.70 -24.91
N LEU A 64 19.73 4.52 -24.48
CA LEU A 64 18.88 3.36 -24.23
C LEU A 64 19.04 2.97 -22.76
N TYR A 65 17.90 2.92 -22.08
CA TYR A 65 17.73 2.50 -20.70
C TYR A 65 16.96 1.17 -20.69
N THR A 66 17.40 0.22 -19.87
CA THR A 66 16.80 -1.13 -19.77
C THR A 66 16.73 -1.55 -18.30
N ASN A 67 16.19 -2.73 -17.99
CA ASN A 67 16.22 -3.29 -16.62
C ASN A 67 17.64 -3.34 -16.05
N LEU A 68 18.66 -3.60 -16.88
CA LEU A 68 20.06 -3.60 -16.46
C LEU A 68 20.56 -2.23 -16.01
N SER A 69 19.78 -1.19 -16.24
CA SER A 69 20.06 0.15 -15.74
C SER A 69 19.58 0.32 -14.28
N ASN A 70 18.81 -0.64 -13.73
CA ASN A 70 18.38 -0.75 -12.34
C ASN A 70 17.78 0.55 -11.78
N PHE A 71 16.99 1.24 -12.62
CA PHE A 71 16.38 2.52 -12.26
C PHE A 71 15.07 2.38 -11.51
N ILE A 72 14.60 1.16 -11.31
CA ILE A 72 13.33 0.85 -10.68
C ILE A 72 13.33 1.21 -9.19
N ASN A 73 14.12 0.50 -8.38
CA ASN A 73 14.24 0.75 -6.94
C ASN A 73 15.69 0.99 -6.51
N GLN A 74 16.63 0.84 -7.45
CA GLN A 74 18.08 0.86 -7.22
C GLN A 74 18.54 -0.15 -6.17
N SER A 75 17.68 -1.05 -5.73
CA SER A 75 17.94 -2.09 -4.74
C SER A 75 18.03 -3.48 -5.33
N GLU A 76 17.74 -3.64 -6.63
CA GLU A 76 17.82 -4.94 -7.29
C GLU A 76 19.24 -5.53 -7.17
N GLU A 77 19.27 -6.75 -6.65
CA GLU A 77 20.46 -7.55 -6.47
C GLU A 77 20.68 -8.39 -7.73
N GLN A 78 21.41 -7.84 -8.71
CA GLN A 78 21.56 -8.47 -10.03
C GLN A 78 22.14 -9.90 -9.98
N PHE A 79 22.85 -10.24 -8.91
CA PHE A 79 23.42 -11.57 -8.66
C PHE A 79 22.92 -12.20 -7.35
N GLY A 80 21.95 -11.59 -6.69
CA GLY A 80 21.30 -12.13 -5.50
C GLY A 80 20.12 -13.03 -5.86
N PRO A 81 19.52 -13.71 -4.87
CA PRO A 81 18.28 -14.43 -5.06
C PRO A 81 17.06 -13.50 -5.17
N TYR A 82 17.23 -12.21 -4.84
CA TYR A 82 16.16 -11.21 -4.84
C TYR A 82 16.19 -10.41 -6.14
N THR A 83 15.31 -10.74 -7.08
CA THR A 83 15.06 -9.93 -8.27
C THR A 83 13.84 -9.07 -8.01
N SER A 84 13.91 -7.80 -8.41
CA SER A 84 12.77 -6.90 -8.23
C SER A 84 11.60 -7.22 -9.18
N ASN A 85 11.74 -8.17 -10.14
CA ASN A 85 10.68 -8.56 -11.10
C ASN A 85 10.15 -7.43 -12.00
N TYR A 86 10.92 -6.36 -12.19
CA TYR A 86 10.51 -5.27 -13.08
C TYR A 86 11.03 -5.43 -14.51
N PHE A 87 10.25 -4.93 -15.44
CA PHE A 87 10.63 -4.62 -16.81
C PHE A 87 10.72 -3.11 -16.98
N LEU A 88 11.82 -2.58 -17.53
CA LEU A 88 12.03 -1.20 -17.91
C LEU A 88 12.64 -1.16 -19.31
N ILE A 89 12.03 -0.38 -20.19
CA ILE A 89 12.63 0.02 -21.46
C ILE A 89 12.36 1.49 -21.70
N GLY A 90 13.43 2.22 -22.03
CA GLY A 90 13.30 3.62 -22.29
C GLY A 90 14.49 4.20 -23.01
N GLY A 91 14.42 5.48 -23.30
CA GLY A 91 15.49 6.16 -23.99
C GLY A 91 15.14 7.59 -24.34
N SER A 92 16.17 8.36 -24.62
CA SER A 92 16.05 9.66 -25.26
C SER A 92 16.67 9.59 -26.65
N THR A 93 16.12 10.35 -27.60
CA THR A 93 16.63 10.38 -28.97
C THR A 93 17.22 11.74 -29.28
N THR A 94 18.19 11.77 -30.21
CA THR A 94 18.53 12.99 -30.96
C THR A 94 17.30 13.59 -31.64
N PRO A 95 17.36 14.86 -32.11
CA PRO A 95 16.19 15.52 -32.67
C PRO A 95 15.55 14.74 -33.83
N LEU A 96 14.30 14.31 -33.63
CA LEU A 96 13.52 13.64 -34.66
C LEU A 96 13.04 14.69 -35.68
N PHE A 97 13.47 14.52 -36.93
CA PHE A 97 13.10 15.40 -38.05
C PHE A 97 13.39 16.90 -37.81
N ASN A 98 14.40 17.23 -37.00
CA ASN A 98 14.70 18.61 -36.55
C ASN A 98 13.55 19.31 -35.80
N VAL A 99 12.59 18.55 -35.27
CA VAL A 99 11.43 19.11 -34.55
C VAL A 99 11.73 19.23 -33.06
N GLY A 100 12.34 18.20 -32.47
CA GLY A 100 12.71 18.13 -31.05
C GLY A 100 13.14 16.73 -30.65
N ASN A 101 13.55 16.58 -29.40
CA ASN A 101 13.99 15.33 -28.79
C ASN A 101 12.80 14.63 -28.15
N LEU A 102 12.76 13.30 -28.22
CA LEU A 102 11.78 12.49 -27.51
C LEU A 102 12.46 11.73 -26.38
N GLY A 103 11.74 11.58 -25.28
CA GLY A 103 12.05 10.68 -24.17
C GLY A 103 10.88 9.73 -23.95
N ILE A 104 11.13 8.45 -23.78
CA ILE A 104 10.11 7.46 -23.41
C ILE A 104 10.69 6.57 -22.32
N VAL A 105 9.90 6.28 -21.29
CA VAL A 105 10.16 5.21 -20.33
C VAL A 105 8.86 4.43 -20.16
N VAL A 106 8.95 3.12 -20.28
CA VAL A 106 7.90 2.18 -19.89
C VAL A 106 8.52 1.30 -18.83
N ASP A 107 7.82 1.15 -17.72
CA ASP A 107 8.14 0.09 -16.78
C ASP A 107 6.91 -0.71 -16.36
N ARG A 108 7.17 -1.87 -15.75
CA ARG A 108 6.17 -2.74 -15.19
C ARG A 108 6.77 -3.59 -14.08
N PHE A 109 6.13 -3.61 -12.93
CA PHE A 109 6.31 -4.57 -11.85
C PHE A 109 5.20 -5.62 -11.90
N ASN A 110 5.54 -6.82 -11.51
CA ASN A 110 4.57 -7.80 -11.07
C ASN A 110 5.26 -8.72 -10.08
N ASP A 111 4.80 -8.75 -8.84
CA ASP A 111 5.27 -9.68 -7.83
C ASP A 111 4.12 -10.49 -7.28
N ARG A 112 4.44 -11.73 -6.89
CA ARG A 112 3.49 -12.61 -6.23
C ARG A 112 4.15 -13.16 -4.99
N GLU A 113 3.71 -12.69 -3.84
CA GLU A 113 4.22 -13.12 -2.54
C GLU A 113 3.30 -14.17 -1.92
N ALA A 114 3.91 -15.23 -1.38
CA ALA A 114 3.21 -16.23 -0.58
C ALA A 114 3.07 -15.68 0.85
N LEU A 115 1.84 -15.45 1.30
CA LEU A 115 1.56 -14.91 2.63
C LEU A 115 1.29 -16.03 3.65
N ASP A 116 1.22 -15.67 4.94
CA ASP A 116 0.97 -16.62 6.03
C ASP A 116 -0.48 -17.12 5.99
N THR A 117 -0.67 -18.41 5.73
CA THR A 117 -2.01 -19.01 5.65
C THR A 117 -2.72 -19.10 7.01
N GLY A 118 -2.07 -18.69 8.11
CA GLY A 118 -2.54 -18.91 9.49
C GLY A 118 -2.22 -20.32 10.01
N LEU A 119 -2.04 -21.28 9.10
CA LEU A 119 -1.69 -22.66 9.43
C LEU A 119 -0.21 -22.81 9.82
N ARG A 120 0.08 -23.84 10.62
CA ARG A 120 1.42 -24.16 11.11
C ARG A 120 1.81 -25.60 10.78
N ASP A 121 3.06 -25.80 10.38
CA ASP A 121 3.65 -27.13 10.22
C ASP A 121 3.71 -27.85 11.58
N MET A 122 3.13 -29.05 11.65
CA MET A 122 3.08 -29.87 12.86
C MET A 122 4.45 -30.25 13.43
N ILE A 123 5.51 -30.30 12.62
CA ILE A 123 6.82 -30.79 13.06
C ILE A 123 7.62 -29.70 13.79
N ASN A 124 7.59 -28.47 13.28
CA ASN A 124 8.46 -27.38 13.72
C ASN A 124 7.68 -26.12 14.12
N ASN A 125 6.35 -26.12 14.01
CA ASN A 125 5.47 -24.99 14.24
C ASN A 125 5.81 -23.76 13.37
N ALA A 126 6.35 -23.98 12.17
CA ALA A 126 6.64 -22.93 11.21
C ALA A 126 5.37 -22.52 10.44
N PRO A 127 5.25 -21.27 10.00
CA PRO A 127 4.17 -20.83 9.12
C PRO A 127 4.11 -21.65 7.82
N LEU A 128 2.92 -22.02 7.39
CA LEU A 128 2.69 -22.46 6.02
C LEU A 128 2.37 -21.22 5.17
N LEU A 129 3.15 -20.99 4.11
CA LEU A 129 3.02 -19.82 3.24
C LEU A 129 2.41 -20.19 1.89
N GLY A 130 1.53 -19.35 1.35
CA GLY A 130 0.94 -19.52 0.02
C GLY A 130 -0.23 -20.50 0.01
N SER A 131 0.05 -21.79 0.14
CA SER A 131 -0.96 -22.83 0.31
C SER A 131 -0.57 -23.75 1.46
N GLY A 132 -1.51 -24.02 2.37
CA GLY A 132 -1.35 -24.85 3.55
C GLY A 132 -2.36 -25.99 3.58
N HIS A 133 -1.93 -27.14 4.11
CA HIS A 133 -2.79 -28.30 4.38
C HIS A 133 -2.28 -29.00 5.63
N THR A 134 -3.14 -29.17 6.63
CA THR A 134 -2.85 -29.85 7.89
C THR A 134 -3.88 -30.95 8.10
N VAL A 135 -3.44 -32.11 8.59
CA VAL A 135 -4.33 -33.20 9.01
C VAL A 135 -3.84 -33.73 10.34
N GLN A 136 -4.71 -33.74 11.34
CA GLN A 136 -4.38 -34.09 12.72
C GLN A 136 -5.42 -35.06 13.28
N SER A 137 -4.95 -36.02 14.08
CA SER A 137 -5.83 -36.92 14.83
C SER A 137 -5.47 -36.88 16.31
N TYR A 138 -6.43 -36.56 17.15
CA TYR A 138 -6.33 -36.58 18.60
C TYR A 138 -7.02 -37.82 19.15
N TYR A 139 -6.42 -38.47 20.13
CA TYR A 139 -6.99 -39.64 20.79
C TYR A 139 -7.13 -39.35 22.29
N VAL A 140 -8.34 -39.52 22.81
CA VAL A 140 -8.67 -39.25 24.21
C VAL A 140 -9.14 -40.53 24.89
N ASP A 141 -8.57 -40.82 26.05
CA ASP A 141 -8.98 -41.86 27.00
C ASP A 141 -9.67 -41.13 28.16
N GLU A 142 -11.01 -41.08 28.13
CA GLU A 142 -11.82 -40.28 29.03
C GLU A 142 -11.95 -40.94 30.40
N ASP A 143 -11.95 -42.27 30.45
CA ASP A 143 -12.07 -43.03 31.69
C ASP A 143 -10.71 -43.46 32.30
N ASN A 144 -9.60 -43.14 31.62
CA ASN A 144 -8.22 -43.50 31.96
C ASN A 144 -8.02 -45.03 32.12
N ASN A 145 -8.75 -45.85 31.36
CA ASN A 145 -8.64 -47.31 31.41
C ASN A 145 -7.43 -47.86 30.63
N GLY A 146 -6.71 -47.00 29.91
CA GLY A 146 -5.56 -47.36 29.08
C GLY A 146 -5.92 -47.69 27.63
N THR A 147 -7.15 -47.44 27.19
CA THR A 147 -7.62 -47.52 25.81
C THR A 147 -8.32 -46.22 25.44
N TYR A 148 -8.19 -45.80 24.18
CA TYR A 148 -8.80 -44.57 23.72
C TYR A 148 -10.30 -44.77 23.48
N ASP A 149 -11.10 -43.83 23.97
CA ASP A 149 -12.57 -43.83 23.85
C ASP A 149 -13.03 -42.96 22.68
N ARG A 150 -12.28 -41.91 22.34
CA ARG A 150 -12.63 -40.93 21.31
C ARG A 150 -11.45 -40.60 20.41
N ARG A 151 -11.75 -40.39 19.12
CA ARG A 151 -10.81 -39.81 18.15
C ARG A 151 -11.42 -38.55 17.55
N THR A 152 -10.66 -37.46 17.51
CA THR A 152 -11.02 -36.25 16.76
C THR A 152 -10.06 -36.13 15.58
N ASP A 153 -10.59 -36.17 14.37
CA ASP A 153 -9.85 -35.91 13.14
C ASP A 153 -10.12 -34.45 12.71
N LEU A 154 -9.05 -33.67 12.50
CA LEU A 154 -9.09 -32.30 11.98
C LEU A 154 -8.37 -32.26 10.64
N GLU A 155 -8.98 -31.66 9.63
CA GLU A 155 -8.38 -31.37 8.33
C GLU A 155 -8.59 -29.89 8.00
N GLU A 156 -7.50 -29.16 7.75
CA GLU A 156 -7.56 -27.73 7.44
C GLU A 156 -6.81 -27.46 6.15
N THR A 157 -7.41 -26.68 5.26
CA THR A 157 -6.71 -26.09 4.11
C THR A 157 -6.81 -24.59 4.17
N ALA A 158 -5.79 -23.88 3.69
CA ALA A 158 -5.83 -22.43 3.60
C ALA A 158 -4.93 -21.94 2.47
N GLU A 159 -5.31 -20.84 1.83
CA GLU A 159 -4.53 -20.23 0.75
C GLU A 159 -4.45 -18.73 0.91
N ALA A 160 -3.25 -18.17 0.82
CA ALA A 160 -3.04 -16.74 0.97
C ALA A 160 -1.90 -16.23 0.08
N TRP A 161 -2.21 -15.25 -0.78
CA TRP A 161 -1.30 -14.69 -1.77
C TRP A 161 -1.48 -13.18 -1.86
N GLN A 162 -0.40 -12.46 -2.15
CA GLN A 162 -0.46 -11.05 -2.54
C GLN A 162 0.11 -10.91 -3.95
N ASP A 163 -0.67 -10.36 -4.86
CA ASP A 163 -0.23 -10.00 -6.20
C ASP A 163 -0.05 -8.47 -6.28
N ASP A 164 1.21 -8.01 -6.31
CA ASP A 164 1.55 -6.59 -6.41
C ASP A 164 1.87 -6.23 -7.86
N GLY A 165 1.13 -5.29 -8.41
CA GLY A 165 1.30 -4.77 -9.76
C GLY A 165 1.61 -3.29 -9.77
N SER A 166 2.57 -2.87 -10.60
CA SER A 166 2.69 -1.46 -10.95
C SER A 166 3.17 -1.27 -12.38
N LYS A 167 2.83 -0.13 -12.97
CA LYS A 167 3.19 0.21 -14.34
C LYS A 167 3.25 1.71 -14.52
N ASP A 168 4.41 2.18 -14.95
CA ASP A 168 4.60 3.54 -15.39
C ASP A 168 4.80 3.65 -16.89
N PHE A 169 4.26 4.73 -17.43
CA PHE A 169 4.49 5.16 -18.79
C PHE A 169 4.78 6.65 -18.80
N VAL A 170 6.02 7.01 -19.17
CA VAL A 170 6.43 8.40 -19.35
C VAL A 170 6.71 8.65 -20.82
N PHE A 171 6.10 9.69 -21.35
CA PHE A 171 6.37 10.25 -22.67
C PHE A 171 6.76 11.71 -22.53
N CYS A 172 7.87 12.09 -23.15
CA CYS A 172 8.47 13.40 -23.06
C CYS A 172 8.84 13.94 -24.44
N PHE A 173 8.66 15.23 -24.63
CA PHE A 173 9.13 15.98 -25.80
C PHE A 173 9.87 17.22 -25.35
N GLY A 174 11.09 17.44 -25.84
CA GLY A 174 11.94 18.57 -25.49
C GLY A 174 12.52 19.28 -26.70
N ARG A 175 12.60 20.62 -26.67
CA ARG A 175 13.11 21.42 -27.78
C ARG A 175 13.92 22.63 -27.32
N ASP A 176 15.07 22.83 -27.94
CA ASP A 176 15.80 24.10 -27.88
C ASP A 176 15.22 25.09 -28.90
N MET A 177 14.86 26.28 -28.42
CA MET A 177 14.28 27.38 -29.17
C MET A 177 15.22 28.60 -29.25
N GLY A 178 16.53 28.39 -29.17
CA GLY A 178 17.53 29.44 -29.34
C GLY A 178 17.65 30.33 -28.11
N GLY A 179 18.10 29.74 -27.00
CA GLY A 179 18.30 30.42 -25.70
C GLY A 179 17.16 30.19 -24.70
N MET A 180 16.14 29.43 -25.12
CA MET A 180 15.09 28.91 -24.25
C MET A 180 14.91 27.43 -24.56
N LEU A 181 14.70 26.63 -23.52
CA LEU A 181 14.35 25.23 -23.67
C LEU A 181 12.89 25.04 -23.26
N PHE A 182 12.18 24.21 -24.01
CA PHE A 182 10.78 23.91 -23.78
C PHE A 182 10.58 22.40 -23.72
N GLY A 183 9.70 21.96 -22.83
CA GLY A 183 9.39 20.57 -22.62
C GLY A 183 7.91 20.33 -22.37
N LEU A 184 7.41 19.18 -22.82
CA LEU A 184 6.10 18.63 -22.54
C LEU A 184 6.26 17.20 -22.06
N PHE A 185 5.46 16.79 -21.09
CA PHE A 185 5.39 15.40 -20.67
C PHE A 185 3.96 14.92 -20.43
N TYR A 186 3.81 13.62 -20.56
CA TYR A 186 2.69 12.82 -20.09
C TYR A 186 3.26 11.65 -19.30
N GLU A 187 2.67 11.39 -18.15
CA GLU A 187 2.99 10.29 -17.26
C GLU A 187 1.70 9.57 -16.90
N GLN A 188 1.72 8.26 -16.95
CA GLN A 188 0.67 7.40 -16.41
C GLN A 188 1.33 6.49 -15.39
N ASN A 189 0.77 6.45 -14.19
CA ASN A 189 1.13 5.51 -13.14
C ASN A 189 -0.12 4.65 -12.85
N VAL A 190 0.07 3.34 -12.80
CA VAL A 190 -0.95 2.37 -12.43
C VAL A 190 -0.38 1.51 -11.33
N THR A 191 -1.10 1.34 -10.24
CA THR A 191 -0.77 0.44 -9.14
C THR A 191 -1.97 -0.42 -8.82
N ASN A 192 -1.73 -1.70 -8.63
CA ASN A 192 -2.72 -2.70 -8.30
C ASN A 192 -2.13 -3.54 -7.16
N LEU A 193 -2.92 -3.81 -6.15
CA LEU A 193 -2.58 -4.69 -5.04
C LEU A 193 -3.77 -5.62 -4.85
N ASP A 194 -3.59 -6.91 -5.15
CA ASP A 194 -4.64 -7.91 -4.99
C ASP A 194 -4.18 -8.88 -3.89
N ALA A 195 -4.75 -8.77 -2.69
CA ALA A 195 -4.51 -9.66 -1.57
C ALA A 195 -5.61 -10.73 -1.52
N TYR A 196 -5.27 -11.94 -1.96
CA TYR A 196 -6.16 -13.11 -1.89
C TYR A 196 -5.97 -13.84 -0.56
N GLY A 197 -7.05 -14.08 0.16
CA GLY A 197 -7.06 -14.86 1.39
C GLY A 197 -6.75 -14.08 2.65
N TYR A 198 -6.81 -12.77 2.56
CA TYR A 198 -6.83 -11.85 3.69
C TYR A 198 -8.04 -10.93 3.57
N ASP A 199 -8.58 -10.50 4.71
CA ASP A 199 -9.48 -9.35 4.78
C ASP A 199 -8.68 -8.03 4.89
N GLY A 200 -9.37 -6.89 4.85
CA GLY A 200 -8.76 -5.58 5.05
C GLY A 200 -8.10 -5.39 6.43
N ALA A 201 -8.35 -6.28 7.41
CA ALA A 201 -7.66 -6.28 8.70
C ALA A 201 -6.30 -7.01 8.66
N GLY A 202 -6.03 -7.76 7.59
CA GLY A 202 -4.87 -8.63 7.48
C GLY A 202 -5.04 -9.93 8.27
N ASP A 203 -6.26 -10.42 8.44
CA ASP A 203 -6.56 -11.75 8.97
C ASP A 203 -6.82 -12.77 7.83
N PRO A 204 -6.32 -14.01 7.92
CA PRO A 204 -6.56 -15.02 6.89
C PRO A 204 -8.03 -15.42 6.80
N VAL A 205 -8.63 -15.29 5.62
CA VAL A 205 -10.07 -15.59 5.38
C VAL A 205 -10.31 -16.71 4.39
N ASN A 206 -9.33 -17.12 3.59
CA ASN A 206 -9.47 -18.26 2.66
C ASN A 206 -9.04 -19.56 3.32
N PHE A 207 -9.99 -20.29 3.90
CA PHE A 207 -9.71 -21.56 4.56
C PHE A 207 -10.87 -22.55 4.45
N THR A 208 -10.55 -23.82 4.65
CA THR A 208 -11.51 -24.86 5.00
C THR A 208 -11.08 -25.49 6.31
N PHE A 209 -12.03 -25.79 7.18
CA PHE A 209 -11.83 -26.49 8.44
C PHE A 209 -12.86 -27.60 8.56
N ASP A 210 -12.40 -28.84 8.56
CA ASP A 210 -13.22 -30.03 8.76
C ASP A 210 -12.82 -30.70 10.08
N SER A 211 -13.79 -30.91 10.97
CA SER A 211 -13.62 -31.64 12.22
C SER A 211 -14.58 -32.81 12.29
N THR A 212 -14.11 -33.98 12.72
CA THR A 212 -14.95 -35.15 12.95
C THR A 212 -14.55 -35.80 14.27
N GLU A 213 -15.49 -35.94 15.19
CA GLU A 213 -15.32 -36.76 16.39
C GLU A 213 -15.97 -38.14 16.21
N THR A 214 -15.22 -39.18 16.52
CA THR A 214 -15.69 -40.58 16.47
C THR A 214 -15.55 -41.22 17.85
N ASN A 215 -16.63 -41.83 18.32
CA ASN A 215 -16.59 -42.73 19.46
C ASN A 215 -15.94 -44.05 19.05
N LEU A 216 -14.79 -44.38 19.64
CA LEU A 216 -14.02 -45.59 19.29
C LEU A 216 -14.62 -46.88 19.87
N ILE A 217 -15.54 -46.78 20.83
CA ILE A 217 -16.24 -47.93 21.43
C ILE A 217 -17.42 -48.34 20.56
N SER A 218 -18.27 -47.40 20.17
CA SER A 218 -19.46 -47.68 19.34
C SER A 218 -19.16 -47.68 17.85
N GLY A 219 -18.18 -46.87 17.42
CA GLY A 219 -17.84 -46.63 16.02
C GLY A 219 -18.63 -45.48 15.39
N ASP A 220 -19.49 -44.82 16.14
CA ASP A 220 -20.37 -43.76 15.66
C ASP A 220 -19.66 -42.39 15.64
N GLN A 221 -19.99 -41.57 14.67
CA GLN A 221 -19.63 -40.15 14.63
C GLN A 221 -20.51 -39.38 15.62
N THR A 222 -19.87 -38.67 16.54
CA THR A 222 -20.55 -37.91 17.60
C THR A 222 -20.51 -36.41 17.38
N PHE A 223 -19.76 -35.94 16.38
CA PHE A 223 -19.69 -34.53 16.01
C PHE A 223 -19.07 -34.41 14.62
N THR A 224 -19.60 -33.52 13.78
CA THR A 224 -18.97 -33.06 12.55
C THR A 224 -19.07 -31.56 12.46
N GLN A 225 -18.02 -30.88 12.00
CA GLN A 225 -18.03 -29.46 11.67
C GLN A 225 -17.31 -29.24 10.35
N SER A 226 -17.82 -28.33 9.53
CA SER A 226 -17.26 -27.88 8.26
C SER A 226 -17.39 -26.36 8.20
N THR A 227 -16.27 -25.65 8.29
CA THR A 227 -16.21 -24.20 8.10
C THR A 227 -15.47 -23.90 6.79
N VAL A 228 -16.00 -22.98 5.99
CA VAL A 228 -15.37 -22.49 4.77
C VAL A 228 -15.39 -20.98 4.80
N GLY A 229 -14.22 -20.36 4.70
CA GLY A 229 -14.09 -18.92 4.50
C GLY A 229 -13.57 -18.63 3.10
N THR A 230 -14.09 -17.58 2.46
CA THR A 230 -13.44 -16.96 1.32
C THR A 230 -13.32 -15.44 1.44
N GLY A 231 -12.37 -14.84 0.74
CA GLY A 231 -12.21 -13.39 0.70
C GLY A 231 -11.00 -12.90 -0.08
N SER A 232 -11.05 -11.61 -0.39
CA SER A 232 -10.03 -10.87 -1.12
C SER A 232 -10.14 -9.38 -0.88
N THR A 233 -8.99 -8.71 -0.84
CA THR A 233 -8.88 -7.25 -0.85
C THR A 233 -8.16 -6.80 -2.12
N ASP A 234 -8.77 -5.91 -2.88
CA ASP A 234 -8.24 -5.35 -4.13
C ASP A 234 -8.10 -3.82 -4.00
N ASP A 235 -6.89 -3.32 -4.29
CA ASP A 235 -6.50 -1.91 -4.19
C ASP A 235 -5.96 -1.44 -5.55
N ASP A 236 -6.83 -0.77 -6.31
CA ASP A 236 -6.54 -0.29 -7.66
C ASP A 236 -6.38 1.22 -7.70
N MET A 237 -5.37 1.71 -8.41
CA MET A 237 -5.22 3.14 -8.69
C MET A 237 -4.60 3.41 -10.06
N THR A 238 -5.12 4.43 -10.73
CA THR A 238 -4.53 5.00 -11.94
C THR A 238 -4.39 6.51 -11.80
N GLU A 239 -3.19 7.03 -12.07
CA GLU A 239 -2.89 8.45 -12.17
C GLU A 239 -2.43 8.81 -13.59
N HIS A 240 -2.95 9.93 -14.09
CA HIS A 240 -2.55 10.56 -15.34
C HIS A 240 -2.04 11.97 -15.07
N THR A 241 -0.76 12.21 -15.34
CA THR A 241 -0.12 13.51 -15.13
C THR A 241 0.37 14.10 -16.44
N PHE A 242 0.06 15.36 -16.66
CA PHE A 242 0.48 16.13 -17.82
C PHE A 242 1.21 17.36 -17.35
N GLY A 243 2.23 17.77 -18.08
CA GLY A 243 2.89 19.01 -17.72
C GLY A 243 3.85 19.54 -18.75
N LEU A 244 4.50 20.61 -18.34
CA LEU A 244 5.41 21.38 -19.15
C LEU A 244 6.60 21.85 -18.32
N SER A 245 7.73 22.01 -18.98
CA SER A 245 8.89 22.66 -18.39
C SER A 245 9.49 23.70 -19.34
N PHE A 246 10.05 24.74 -18.75
CA PHE A 246 10.67 25.85 -19.46
C PHE A 246 11.98 26.20 -18.78
N TRP A 247 13.05 26.34 -19.57
CA TRP A 247 14.31 26.89 -19.10
C TRP A 247 14.72 28.08 -19.95
N LYS A 248 15.39 29.05 -19.31
CA LYS A 248 15.95 30.21 -19.98
C LYS A 248 17.35 30.51 -19.46
N TYR A 249 18.29 30.66 -20.37
CA TYR A 249 19.60 31.22 -20.07
C TYR A 249 19.44 32.72 -19.88
N LEU A 250 19.63 33.19 -18.64
CA LEU A 250 19.56 34.61 -18.28
C LEU A 250 20.87 35.32 -18.62
N SER A 251 21.99 34.60 -18.56
CA SER A 251 23.32 34.99 -19.02
C SER A 251 24.17 33.73 -19.28
N GLU A 252 25.44 33.90 -19.63
CA GLU A 252 26.40 32.79 -19.81
C GLU A 252 26.59 31.95 -18.53
N THR A 253 26.31 32.53 -17.36
CA THR A 253 26.52 31.92 -16.04
C THR A 253 25.23 31.70 -15.25
N ASN A 254 24.06 31.99 -15.83
CA ASN A 254 22.79 31.93 -15.13
C ASN A 254 21.71 31.26 -15.98
N ALA A 255 21.03 30.29 -15.40
CA ALA A 255 19.83 29.69 -15.99
C ALA A 255 18.71 29.61 -14.96
N ALA A 256 17.47 29.80 -15.40
CA ALA A 256 16.28 29.61 -14.57
C ALA A 256 15.31 28.66 -15.27
N GLY A 257 14.69 27.79 -14.49
CA GLY A 257 13.71 26.81 -14.91
C GLY A 257 12.38 27.00 -14.18
N ILE A 258 11.27 26.77 -14.87
CA ILE A 258 9.95 26.62 -14.27
C ILE A 258 9.24 25.41 -14.87
N HIS A 259 8.54 24.67 -14.03
CA HIS A 259 7.81 23.46 -14.40
C HIS A 259 6.44 23.50 -13.77
N PHE A 260 5.48 22.96 -14.49
CA PHE A 260 4.12 22.84 -14.03
C PHE A 260 3.57 21.47 -14.45
N GLY A 261 2.90 20.80 -13.53
CA GLY A 261 2.22 19.54 -13.75
C GLY A 261 0.80 19.59 -13.19
N TYR A 262 -0.12 18.95 -13.89
CA TYR A 262 -1.48 18.69 -13.44
C TYR A 262 -1.75 17.20 -13.62
N GLY A 263 -2.14 16.54 -12.53
CA GLY A 263 -2.50 15.14 -12.54
C GLY A 263 -3.94 14.92 -12.11
N MET A 264 -4.53 13.84 -12.60
CA MET A 264 -5.83 13.33 -12.20
C MET A 264 -5.64 11.87 -11.84
N PHE A 265 -6.24 11.43 -10.74
CA PHE A 265 -6.19 10.05 -10.33
C PHE A 265 -7.58 9.55 -9.95
N SER A 266 -7.77 8.26 -10.09
CA SER A 266 -8.91 7.51 -9.60
C SER A 266 -8.40 6.19 -9.05
N GLY A 267 -9.01 5.71 -7.98
CA GLY A 267 -8.74 4.40 -7.43
C GLY A 267 -9.97 3.84 -6.75
N THR A 268 -9.88 2.56 -6.39
CA THR A 268 -10.90 1.84 -5.66
C THR A 268 -10.19 0.91 -4.71
N GLU A 269 -10.60 0.95 -3.45
CA GLU A 269 -10.35 -0.07 -2.46
C GLU A 269 -11.60 -0.94 -2.39
N HIS A 270 -11.45 -2.26 -2.49
CA HIS A 270 -12.55 -3.21 -2.45
C HIS A 270 -12.17 -4.40 -1.59
N ASP A 271 -12.85 -4.59 -0.47
CA ASP A 271 -12.63 -5.70 0.46
C ASP A 271 -13.90 -6.55 0.54
N MET A 272 -13.77 -7.85 0.31
CA MET A 272 -14.89 -8.77 0.41
C MET A 272 -14.49 -10.07 1.09
N TRP A 273 -15.34 -10.56 1.98
CA TRP A 273 -15.17 -11.87 2.59
C TRP A 273 -16.51 -12.49 2.98
N ASP A 274 -16.53 -13.81 3.03
CA ASP A 274 -17.65 -14.63 3.45
C ASP A 274 -17.17 -15.84 4.25
N VAL A 275 -17.97 -16.25 5.24
CA VAL A 275 -17.71 -17.43 6.07
C VAL A 275 -19.00 -18.22 6.21
N THR A 276 -18.95 -19.50 5.87
CA THR A 276 -19.98 -20.49 6.18
C THR A 276 -19.47 -21.46 7.25
N ASP A 277 -20.24 -21.70 8.30
CA ASP A 277 -19.98 -22.75 9.30
C ASP A 277 -21.18 -23.69 9.41
N ASP A 278 -20.93 -24.99 9.37
CA ASP A 278 -21.95 -26.04 9.53
C ASP A 278 -21.44 -27.06 10.55
N TRP A 279 -22.17 -27.30 11.64
CA TRP A 279 -21.86 -28.43 12.53
C TRP A 279 -23.10 -29.24 12.93
N ASP A 280 -22.87 -30.54 13.15
CA ASP A 280 -23.84 -31.52 13.63
C ASP A 280 -23.24 -32.27 14.82
N GLY A 281 -23.87 -32.15 15.99
CA GLY A 281 -23.48 -32.76 17.26
C GLY A 281 -24.00 -34.18 17.46
N SER A 282 -24.72 -34.76 16.51
CA SER A 282 -25.21 -36.15 16.57
C SER A 282 -25.46 -36.76 15.17
N PRO A 283 -24.47 -36.74 14.27
CA PRO A 283 -24.68 -37.09 12.85
C PRO A 283 -25.12 -38.55 12.63
N ASP A 284 -24.69 -39.48 13.49
CA ASP A 284 -25.08 -40.89 13.44
C ASP A 284 -26.30 -41.24 14.32
N ASP A 285 -26.84 -40.29 15.09
CA ASP A 285 -28.10 -40.44 15.83
C ASP A 285 -29.18 -39.50 15.28
N PRO A 286 -29.92 -39.90 14.23
CA PRO A 286 -30.96 -39.06 13.62
C PRO A 286 -32.16 -38.82 14.54
N GLY A 287 -32.17 -39.39 15.76
CA GLY A 287 -33.15 -39.08 16.79
C GLY A 287 -32.82 -37.84 17.62
N ILE A 288 -31.61 -37.29 17.49
CA ILE A 288 -31.14 -36.07 18.16
C ILE A 288 -30.89 -35.02 17.08
N THR A 289 -31.54 -33.86 17.21
CA THR A 289 -31.28 -32.71 16.34
C THR A 289 -30.33 -31.78 17.10
N ASP A 290 -29.05 -31.75 16.75
CA ASP A 290 -28.08 -30.81 17.32
C ASP A 290 -27.26 -30.22 16.17
N THR A 291 -27.82 -29.23 15.46
CA THR A 291 -27.26 -28.70 14.21
C THR A 291 -27.06 -27.20 14.31
N TYR A 292 -26.09 -26.68 13.59
CA TYR A 292 -25.81 -25.26 13.48
C TYR A 292 -25.38 -24.93 12.06
N VAL A 293 -25.89 -23.82 11.54
CA VAL A 293 -25.47 -23.26 10.26
C VAL A 293 -25.32 -21.76 10.43
N MET A 294 -24.22 -21.19 9.94
CA MET A 294 -23.96 -19.76 9.89
C MET A 294 -23.45 -19.39 8.50
N ASP A 295 -23.96 -18.30 7.93
CA ASP A 295 -23.43 -17.63 6.75
C ASP A 295 -23.19 -16.15 7.11
N GLU A 296 -21.95 -15.69 7.09
CA GLU A 296 -21.55 -14.30 7.37
C GLU A 296 -20.89 -13.72 6.11
N THR A 297 -21.25 -12.50 5.70
CA THR A 297 -20.64 -11.83 4.54
C THR A 297 -20.36 -10.35 4.82
N SER A 298 -19.31 -9.83 4.21
CA SER A 298 -18.96 -8.41 4.20
C SER A 298 -18.46 -8.02 2.82
N ASP A 299 -18.92 -6.87 2.31
CA ASP A 299 -18.50 -6.27 1.04
C ASP A 299 -18.33 -4.77 1.25
N GLU A 300 -17.10 -4.28 1.12
CA GLU A 300 -16.71 -2.88 1.22
C GLU A 300 -16.12 -2.41 -0.10
N ASN A 301 -16.61 -1.29 -0.62
CA ASN A 301 -16.13 -0.69 -1.85
C ASN A 301 -15.97 0.81 -1.63
N ILE A 302 -14.76 1.34 -1.74
CA ILE A 302 -14.44 2.76 -1.53
C ILE A 302 -13.75 3.34 -2.79
N PRO A 303 -14.54 3.72 -3.82
CA PRO A 303 -14.02 4.45 -4.96
C PRO A 303 -13.63 5.89 -4.59
N VAL A 304 -12.45 6.32 -5.04
CA VAL A 304 -11.92 7.67 -4.82
C VAL A 304 -11.49 8.32 -6.13
N LYS A 305 -11.62 9.64 -6.23
CA LYS A 305 -11.05 10.41 -7.34
C LYS A 305 -10.40 11.68 -6.84
N GLY A 306 -9.45 12.20 -7.60
CA GLY A 306 -8.85 13.47 -7.24
C GLY A 306 -7.91 14.03 -8.29
N ASN A 307 -7.22 15.08 -7.87
CA ASN A 307 -6.31 15.82 -8.71
C ASN A 307 -5.08 16.29 -7.94
N THR A 308 -3.99 16.49 -8.68
CA THR A 308 -2.73 17.00 -8.17
C THR A 308 -2.26 18.16 -9.04
N MET A 309 -1.64 19.16 -8.42
CA MET A 309 -1.01 20.28 -9.09
C MET A 309 0.38 20.43 -8.54
N THR A 310 1.37 20.53 -9.42
CA THR A 310 2.77 20.70 -9.02
C THR A 310 3.37 21.88 -9.76
N ALA A 311 4.08 22.72 -9.03
CA ALA A 311 4.94 23.76 -9.57
C ALA A 311 6.37 23.57 -9.05
N TRP A 312 7.34 23.79 -9.92
CA TRP A 312 8.77 23.73 -9.56
C TRP A 312 9.50 24.88 -10.22
N LEU A 313 10.36 25.54 -9.44
CA LEU A 313 11.30 26.56 -9.86
C LEU A 313 12.72 26.07 -9.63
N SER A 314 13.57 26.26 -10.63
CA SER A 314 15.01 25.97 -10.56
C SER A 314 15.82 27.20 -10.93
N TYR A 315 16.97 27.37 -10.29
CA TYR A 315 17.94 28.40 -10.63
C TYR A 315 19.35 27.81 -10.53
N ILE A 316 20.15 28.04 -11.58
CA ILE A 316 21.54 27.61 -11.66
C ILE A 316 22.41 28.85 -11.83
N HIS A 317 23.46 28.95 -11.03
CA HIS A 317 24.47 30.00 -11.12
C HIS A 317 25.88 29.39 -11.15
N GLU A 318 26.63 29.67 -12.22
CA GLU A 318 28.04 29.33 -12.34
C GLU A 318 28.87 30.52 -11.84
N TRP A 319 29.35 30.41 -10.60
CA TRP A 319 30.13 31.48 -9.96
C TRP A 319 31.48 31.69 -10.66
N ASN A 320 32.07 30.59 -11.13
CA ASN A 320 33.33 30.51 -11.87
C ASN A 320 33.43 29.12 -12.52
N GLU A 321 34.54 28.85 -13.22
CA GLU A 321 34.79 27.59 -13.94
C GLU A 321 34.75 26.32 -13.06
N ILE A 322 34.89 26.46 -11.73
CA ILE A 322 34.96 25.31 -10.80
C ILE A 322 33.81 25.30 -9.78
N THR A 323 32.89 26.27 -9.79
CA THR A 323 31.86 26.41 -8.75
C THR A 323 30.49 26.63 -9.37
N ARG A 324 29.58 25.68 -9.15
CA ARG A 324 28.18 25.76 -9.57
C ARG A 324 27.25 25.72 -8.36
N LEU A 325 26.31 26.65 -8.32
CA LEU A 325 25.20 26.69 -7.37
C LEU A 325 23.93 26.26 -8.10
N ARG A 326 23.11 25.42 -7.45
CA ARG A 326 21.74 25.14 -7.88
C ARG A 326 20.78 25.31 -6.71
N PHE A 327 19.67 25.97 -6.98
CA PHE A 327 18.55 26.13 -6.06
C PHE A 327 17.28 25.63 -6.73
N ASP A 328 16.49 24.86 -6.00
CA ASP A 328 15.23 24.30 -6.42
C ASP A 328 14.17 24.59 -5.36
N GLY A 329 13.00 25.04 -5.77
CA GLY A 329 11.83 25.21 -4.91
C GLY A 329 10.62 24.58 -5.56
N TYR A 330 9.89 23.74 -4.83
CA TYR A 330 8.71 23.08 -5.35
C TYR A 330 7.52 23.23 -4.41
N TYR A 331 6.34 23.17 -5.01
CA TYR A 331 5.05 23.18 -4.35
C TYR A 331 4.15 22.20 -5.07
N ASN A 332 3.56 21.28 -4.33
CA ASN A 332 2.60 20.30 -4.80
C ASN A 332 1.34 20.42 -3.94
N THR A 333 0.18 20.38 -4.55
CA THR A 333 -1.11 20.27 -3.86
C THR A 333 -1.88 19.10 -4.43
N ARG A 334 -2.61 18.41 -3.57
CA ARG A 334 -3.45 17.28 -3.94
C ARG A 334 -4.80 17.44 -3.25
N SER A 335 -5.85 16.99 -3.91
CA SER A 335 -7.17 16.82 -3.32
C SER A 335 -7.81 15.54 -3.85
N PHE A 336 -8.65 14.91 -3.04
CA PHE A 336 -9.49 13.80 -3.43
C PHE A 336 -10.86 13.92 -2.76
N ASP A 337 -11.83 13.25 -3.37
CA ASP A 337 -13.18 13.04 -2.87
C ASP A 337 -13.48 11.53 -2.95
N VAL A 338 -14.19 11.02 -1.95
CA VAL A 338 -14.81 9.68 -1.99
C VAL A 338 -16.05 9.76 -2.90
N GLU A 339 -16.17 8.83 -3.83
CA GLU A 339 -17.29 8.79 -4.78
C GLU A 339 -18.58 8.30 -4.11
N SER A 340 -19.73 8.63 -4.69
CA SER A 340 -21.05 8.33 -4.12
C SER A 340 -21.42 6.84 -4.07
N GLU A 341 -20.62 5.97 -4.69
CA GLU A 341 -20.81 4.52 -4.70
C GLU A 341 -20.07 3.86 -3.53
N ALA A 342 -19.45 4.65 -2.65
CA ALA A 342 -18.72 4.12 -1.51
C ALA A 342 -19.66 3.62 -0.42
N ALA A 343 -19.56 2.33 -0.10
CA ALA A 343 -20.43 1.67 0.84
C ALA A 343 -19.76 0.43 1.43
N ARG A 344 -20.30 -0.02 2.56
CA ARG A 344 -20.00 -1.31 3.17
C ARG A 344 -21.31 -1.99 3.53
N ASP A 345 -21.49 -3.23 3.12
CA ASP A 345 -22.62 -4.07 3.49
C ASP A 345 -22.12 -5.28 4.27
N TYR A 346 -22.80 -5.59 5.37
CA TYR A 346 -22.51 -6.74 6.22
C TYR A 346 -23.81 -7.52 6.47
N THR A 347 -23.73 -8.85 6.37
CA THR A 347 -24.86 -9.74 6.66
C THR A 347 -24.42 -10.93 7.49
N ILE A 348 -25.29 -11.40 8.38
CA ILE A 348 -25.11 -12.67 9.10
C ILE A 348 -26.44 -13.40 9.15
N ASP A 349 -26.46 -14.68 8.80
CA ASP A 349 -27.62 -15.56 8.91
C ASP A 349 -27.18 -16.83 9.65
N GLU A 350 -27.68 -17.01 10.87
CA GLU A 350 -27.30 -18.09 11.78
C GLU A 350 -28.54 -18.84 12.24
N THR A 351 -28.47 -20.16 12.28
CA THR A 351 -29.53 -21.05 12.74
C THR A 351 -28.94 -22.19 13.54
N ARG A 352 -29.48 -22.42 14.74
CA ARG A 352 -29.13 -23.53 15.61
C ARG A 352 -30.38 -24.29 16.00
N ASN A 353 -30.29 -25.61 16.02
CA ASN A 353 -31.25 -26.51 16.63
C ASN A 353 -30.47 -27.32 17.65
N ALA A 354 -30.79 -27.24 18.93
CA ALA A 354 -30.07 -27.95 19.98
C ALA A 354 -30.71 -29.30 20.32
N ALA A 355 -29.93 -30.20 20.91
CA ALA A 355 -30.34 -31.56 21.27
C ALA A 355 -31.59 -31.65 22.18
N ASP A 356 -31.93 -30.57 22.90
CA ASP A 356 -33.15 -30.49 23.72
C ASP A 356 -34.41 -30.09 22.92
N ASN A 357 -34.28 -29.92 21.61
CA ASN A 357 -35.24 -29.38 20.64
C ASN A 357 -35.46 -27.86 20.72
N SER A 358 -34.65 -27.13 21.48
CA SER A 358 -34.64 -25.68 21.34
C SER A 358 -34.04 -25.26 20.00
N SER A 359 -34.48 -24.13 19.47
CA SER A 359 -33.91 -23.53 18.27
C SER A 359 -33.68 -22.04 18.46
N ASP A 360 -32.59 -21.56 17.87
CA ASP A 360 -32.26 -20.16 17.81
C ASP A 360 -31.88 -19.75 16.38
N THR A 361 -32.30 -18.56 15.97
CA THR A 361 -31.89 -17.97 14.69
C THR A 361 -31.45 -16.54 14.91
N ASN A 362 -30.37 -16.13 14.26
CA ASN A 362 -29.85 -14.77 14.32
C ASN A 362 -29.60 -14.28 12.89
N ASN A 363 -30.39 -13.29 12.45
CA ASN A 363 -30.25 -12.70 11.13
C ASN A 363 -29.93 -11.21 11.29
N GLY A 364 -28.84 -10.75 10.71
CA GLY A 364 -28.33 -9.40 10.84
C GLY A 364 -27.99 -8.79 9.49
N THR A 365 -28.26 -7.50 9.33
CA THR A 365 -27.81 -6.70 8.21
C THR A 365 -27.34 -5.34 8.72
N GLU A 366 -26.20 -4.88 8.23
CA GLU A 366 -25.69 -3.52 8.45
C GLU A 366 -25.27 -2.96 7.10
N SER A 367 -25.74 -1.76 6.78
CA SER A 367 -25.36 -1.05 5.56
C SER A 367 -24.80 0.30 5.95
N THR A 368 -23.61 0.60 5.45
CA THR A 368 -22.87 1.81 5.74
C THR A 368 -22.62 2.57 4.44
N VAL A 369 -23.03 3.83 4.40
CA VAL A 369 -22.65 4.77 3.34
C VAL A 369 -21.41 5.52 3.78
N ILE A 370 -20.39 5.53 2.92
CA ILE A 370 -19.10 6.15 3.20
C ILE A 370 -18.99 7.42 2.37
N THR A 371 -18.68 8.53 3.02
CA THR A 371 -18.37 9.80 2.34
C THR A 371 -17.09 10.38 2.90
N GLY A 372 -16.42 11.21 2.12
CA GLY A 372 -15.17 11.80 2.59
C GLY A 372 -14.48 12.65 1.55
N ASP A 373 -13.52 13.42 2.04
CA ASP A 373 -12.64 14.22 1.23
C ASP A 373 -11.26 14.30 1.87
N GLY A 374 -10.31 14.81 1.11
CA GLY A 374 -9.06 15.22 1.71
C GLY A 374 -8.21 16.05 0.78
N SER A 375 -7.24 16.72 1.37
CA SER A 375 -6.32 17.56 0.65
C SER A 375 -4.94 17.54 1.30
N GLY A 376 -3.92 17.73 0.48
CA GLY A 376 -2.55 17.80 0.96
C GLY A 376 -1.76 18.85 0.23
N ALA A 377 -0.71 19.35 0.88
CA ALA A 377 0.24 20.25 0.28
C ALA A 377 1.65 19.85 0.68
N THR A 378 2.54 19.72 -0.29
CA THR A 378 3.97 19.56 -0.06
C THR A 378 4.71 20.77 -0.60
N MET A 379 5.56 21.37 0.22
CA MET A 379 6.51 22.39 -0.22
C MET A 379 7.91 21.98 0.14
N GLY A 380 8.88 22.38 -0.68
CA GLY A 380 10.27 22.20 -0.31
C GLY A 380 11.22 23.10 -1.06
N LEU A 381 12.37 23.32 -0.43
CA LEU A 381 13.49 24.09 -0.94
C LEU A 381 14.74 23.22 -0.85
N ARG A 382 15.52 23.19 -1.92
CA ARG A 382 16.79 22.48 -1.99
C ARG A 382 17.85 23.40 -2.57
N GLY A 383 19.01 23.45 -1.93
CA GLY A 383 20.17 24.17 -2.42
C GLY A 383 21.38 23.25 -2.43
N LYS A 384 22.16 23.28 -3.51
CA LYS A 384 23.43 22.54 -3.58
C LYS A 384 24.52 23.37 -4.23
N VAL A 385 25.74 23.14 -3.76
CA VAL A 385 26.96 23.71 -4.33
C VAL A 385 27.85 22.58 -4.79
N ILE A 386 28.36 22.69 -6.01
CA ILE A 386 29.25 21.72 -6.64
C ILE A 386 30.57 22.43 -6.94
N TYR A 387 31.67 21.81 -6.51
CA TYR A 387 33.03 22.26 -6.67
C TYR A 387 33.84 21.25 -7.48
N ASP A 388 34.25 21.62 -8.68
CA ASP A 388 35.22 20.87 -9.48
C ASP A 388 36.64 21.29 -9.06
N LEU A 389 37.05 20.82 -7.87
CA LEU A 389 38.32 21.21 -7.22
C LEU A 389 39.53 20.97 -8.13
N THR A 390 39.47 19.91 -8.94
CA THR A 390 40.43 19.59 -10.00
C THR A 390 39.70 18.81 -11.11
N ASP A 391 40.35 18.59 -12.25
CA ASP A 391 39.87 17.67 -13.31
C ASP A 391 39.60 16.23 -12.83
N ARG A 392 40.00 15.88 -11.59
CA ARG A 392 39.85 14.54 -11.01
C ARG A 392 39.02 14.50 -9.73
N VAL A 393 38.58 15.63 -9.20
CA VAL A 393 37.91 15.67 -7.90
C VAL A 393 36.78 16.67 -7.94
N THR A 394 35.56 16.18 -7.81
CA THR A 394 34.35 16.97 -7.63
C THR A 394 33.86 16.79 -6.20
N PHE A 395 33.63 17.88 -5.49
CA PHE A 395 33.06 17.90 -4.14
C PHE A 395 31.73 18.64 -4.18
N ALA A 396 30.70 18.12 -3.52
CA ALA A 396 29.43 18.82 -3.43
C ALA A 396 28.81 18.68 -2.05
N PHE A 397 27.99 19.66 -1.68
CA PHE A 397 27.14 19.60 -0.50
C PHE A 397 25.86 20.39 -0.73
N GLY A 398 24.86 20.14 0.10
CA GLY A 398 23.58 20.81 0.00
C GLY A 398 22.80 20.87 1.30
N VAL A 399 21.63 21.49 1.19
CA VAL A 399 20.61 21.58 2.23
C VAL A 399 19.26 21.36 1.57
N GLY A 400 18.40 20.57 2.20
CA GLY A 400 17.01 20.41 1.82
C GLY A 400 16.08 20.67 2.99
N LEU A 401 15.01 21.40 2.74
CA LEU A 401 13.89 21.63 3.64
C LEU A 401 12.62 21.19 2.92
N SER A 402 11.77 20.43 3.57
CA SER A 402 10.43 20.16 3.06
C SER A 402 9.41 20.02 4.17
N SER A 403 8.19 20.40 3.86
CA SER A 403 7.02 20.22 4.71
C SER A 403 5.90 19.63 3.87
N ARG A 404 5.26 18.58 4.35
CA ARG A 404 4.04 17.99 3.80
C ARG A 404 2.95 18.13 4.85
N THR A 405 1.80 18.63 4.44
CA THR A 405 0.55 18.58 5.21
C THR A 405 -0.44 17.72 4.46
N PHE A 406 -1.29 17.00 5.17
CA PHE A 406 -2.39 16.24 4.61
C PHE A 406 -3.54 16.24 5.61
N ASP A 407 -4.71 16.61 5.16
CA ASP A 407 -5.95 16.67 5.93
C ASP A 407 -6.97 15.78 5.23
N SER A 408 -7.70 14.96 5.99
CA SER A 408 -8.78 14.13 5.46
C SER A 408 -9.95 14.08 6.42
N THR A 409 -11.15 13.92 5.85
CA THR A 409 -12.41 13.69 6.55
C THR A 409 -13.03 12.43 5.97
N LEU A 410 -13.42 11.51 6.83
CA LEU A 410 -14.22 10.33 6.48
C LEU A 410 -15.46 10.32 7.36
N THR A 411 -16.63 10.09 6.78
CA THR A 411 -17.90 9.96 7.48
C THR A 411 -18.56 8.64 7.07
N GLU A 412 -18.90 7.85 8.07
CA GLU A 412 -19.61 6.58 7.95
C GLU A 412 -21.01 6.74 8.53
N ASP A 413 -22.02 6.55 7.70
CA ASP A 413 -23.44 6.58 8.07
C ASP A 413 -23.98 5.15 7.98
N SER A 414 -24.18 4.51 9.12
CA SER A 414 -24.54 3.08 9.22
C SER A 414 -25.98 2.91 9.72
N ASP A 415 -26.72 2.03 9.07
CA ASP A 415 -28.04 1.55 9.49
C ASP A 415 -27.97 0.03 9.71
N ALA A 416 -28.37 -0.42 10.89
CA ALA A 416 -28.24 -1.82 11.28
C ALA A 416 -29.54 -2.39 11.85
N GLN A 417 -29.82 -3.64 11.48
CA GLN A 417 -30.93 -4.42 11.99
C GLN A 417 -30.48 -5.86 12.28
N TYR A 418 -30.73 -6.31 13.50
CA TYR A 418 -30.47 -7.69 13.93
C TYR A 418 -31.75 -8.31 14.50
N VAL A 419 -32.08 -9.52 14.09
CA VAL A 419 -33.25 -10.28 14.50
C VAL A 419 -32.80 -11.61 15.08
N TYR A 420 -32.96 -11.76 16.39
CA TYR A 420 -32.71 -13.00 17.11
C TYR A 420 -34.03 -13.65 17.52
N THR A 421 -34.26 -14.91 17.22
CA THR A 421 -35.44 -15.68 17.61
C THR A 421 -35.02 -16.90 18.41
N PHE A 422 -35.76 -17.22 19.46
CA PHE A 422 -35.56 -18.39 20.32
C PHE A 422 -36.90 -19.11 20.55
N ASP A 423 -36.88 -20.44 20.43
CA ASP A 423 -37.99 -21.37 20.69
C ASP A 423 -37.44 -22.53 21.53
N ASP A 424 -38.04 -22.84 22.68
CA ASP A 424 -37.51 -23.87 23.59
C ASP A 424 -37.94 -25.31 23.23
N GLY A 425 -38.80 -25.47 22.21
CA GLY A 425 -39.22 -26.75 21.65
C GLY A 425 -40.29 -27.50 22.48
N ASP A 426 -40.84 -26.92 23.54
CA ASP A 426 -41.73 -27.63 24.46
C ASP A 426 -43.22 -27.68 24.04
N ALA A 427 -43.54 -26.96 22.95
CA ALA A 427 -44.85 -26.84 22.32
C ALA A 427 -45.98 -26.28 23.22
N GLN A 428 -45.66 -25.48 24.23
CA GLN A 428 -46.65 -24.73 24.99
C GLN A 428 -47.32 -23.65 24.13
N ALA A 429 -48.61 -23.41 24.41
CA ALA A 429 -49.37 -22.36 23.71
C ALA A 429 -49.25 -21.03 24.47
N ASN A 430 -48.77 -19.99 23.79
CA ASN A 430 -48.43 -18.69 24.39
C ASN A 430 -47.27 -18.84 25.39
N ASP A 431 -46.15 -19.40 24.93
CA ASP A 431 -44.98 -19.66 25.77
C ASP A 431 -44.26 -18.36 26.14
N PRO A 432 -44.15 -17.98 27.42
CA PRO A 432 -43.38 -16.81 27.84
C PRO A 432 -41.86 -16.98 27.71
N ASP A 433 -41.36 -18.19 27.52
CA ASP A 433 -39.93 -18.50 27.41
C ASP A 433 -39.43 -18.46 25.94
N ASP A 434 -40.34 -18.55 24.96
CA ASP A 434 -40.09 -18.25 23.53
C ASP A 434 -40.05 -16.74 23.29
N TYR A 435 -39.16 -16.26 22.41
CA TYR A 435 -39.14 -14.84 22.06
C TYR A 435 -38.50 -14.51 20.72
N THR A 436 -38.83 -13.33 20.19
CA THR A 436 -38.10 -12.67 19.10
C THR A 436 -37.61 -11.30 19.56
N GLN A 437 -36.31 -11.08 19.44
CA GLN A 437 -35.61 -9.81 19.66
C GLN A 437 -35.29 -9.16 18.33
N THR A 438 -35.68 -7.90 18.16
CA THR A 438 -35.27 -7.06 17.03
C THR A 438 -34.47 -5.89 17.59
N THR A 439 -33.20 -5.81 17.23
CA THR A 439 -32.30 -4.71 17.56
C THR A 439 -32.10 -3.83 16.34
N THR A 440 -32.32 -2.53 16.47
CA THR A 440 -32.05 -1.53 15.43
C THR A 440 -31.24 -0.39 15.99
N TYR A 441 -30.26 0.10 15.22
CA TYR A 441 -29.54 1.34 15.52
C TYR A 441 -29.08 2.01 14.22
N ASP A 442 -28.84 3.31 14.30
CA ASP A 442 -28.15 4.09 13.29
C ASP A 442 -27.02 4.90 13.93
N SER A 443 -25.94 5.12 13.19
CA SER A 443 -24.78 5.88 13.66
C SER A 443 -24.10 6.62 12.51
N GLU A 444 -23.87 7.92 12.69
CA GLU A 444 -23.06 8.76 11.80
C GLU A 444 -21.77 9.16 12.53
N ILE A 445 -20.66 8.51 12.17
CA ILE A 445 -19.33 8.76 12.76
C ILE A 445 -18.47 9.52 11.77
N GLN A 446 -17.79 10.55 12.23
CA GLN A 446 -16.82 11.31 11.42
C GLN A 446 -15.42 11.22 12.02
N ALA A 447 -14.47 10.76 11.21
CA ALA A 447 -13.06 10.79 11.51
C ALA A 447 -12.36 11.91 10.71
N MET A 448 -11.69 12.81 11.42
CA MET A 448 -10.87 13.88 10.84
C MET A 448 -9.41 13.63 11.18
N THR A 449 -8.54 13.54 10.18
CA THR A 449 -7.10 13.35 10.39
C THR A 449 -6.29 14.47 9.76
N THR A 450 -5.35 15.02 10.53
CA THR A 450 -4.34 15.99 10.07
C THR A 450 -2.94 15.45 10.29
N ASP A 451 -2.19 15.35 9.21
CA ASP A 451 -0.82 14.86 9.14
C ASP A 451 0.14 15.97 8.73
N VAL A 452 1.22 16.16 9.49
CA VAL A 452 2.29 17.10 9.19
C VAL A 452 3.64 16.39 9.26
N THR A 453 4.33 16.33 8.12
CA THR A 453 5.71 15.86 8.03
C THR A 453 6.65 17.01 7.69
N SER A 454 7.57 17.32 8.59
CA SER A 454 8.68 18.25 8.34
C SER A 454 10.01 17.50 8.21
N THR A 455 10.77 17.79 7.16
CA THR A 455 12.07 17.15 6.89
C THR A 455 13.16 18.20 6.66
N PHE A 456 14.29 18.01 7.33
CA PHE A 456 15.54 18.72 7.08
C PHE A 456 16.61 17.72 6.64
N SER A 457 17.35 18.02 5.58
CA SER A 457 18.40 17.16 5.06
C SER A 457 19.69 17.93 4.76
N PHE A 458 20.81 17.27 4.99
CA PHE A 458 22.15 17.79 4.72
C PHE A 458 22.98 16.72 3.98
N PRO A 459 22.93 16.70 2.63
CA PRO A 459 23.78 15.85 1.81
C PRO A 459 25.19 16.42 1.59
N VAL A 460 26.17 15.54 1.49
CA VAL A 460 27.56 15.82 1.08
C VAL A 460 28.09 14.67 0.25
N CYS A 461 28.92 14.96 -0.76
CA CYS A 461 29.58 13.93 -1.55
C CYS A 461 30.95 14.37 -2.09
N VAL A 462 31.73 13.38 -2.51
CA VAL A 462 32.94 13.54 -3.31
C VAL A 462 32.96 12.49 -4.42
N GLU A 463 33.30 12.90 -5.64
CA GLU A 463 33.56 12.06 -6.80
C GLU A 463 35.03 12.20 -7.20
N PHE A 464 35.70 11.06 -7.35
CA PHE A 464 37.09 10.93 -7.75
C PHE A 464 37.17 10.32 -9.15
N ASN A 465 37.69 11.07 -10.11
CA ASN A 465 38.09 10.55 -11.43
C ASN A 465 39.46 9.88 -11.28
N VAL A 466 39.47 8.61 -10.85
CA VAL A 466 40.68 7.89 -10.40
C VAL A 466 41.70 7.79 -11.55
N PHE A 467 41.24 7.30 -12.69
CA PHE A 467 41.93 7.32 -13.98
C PHE A 467 40.86 7.10 -15.05
N LYS A 468 40.92 7.78 -16.20
CA LYS A 468 39.93 7.51 -17.26
C LYS A 468 40.06 6.05 -17.72
N PRO A 469 38.97 5.27 -17.75
CA PRO A 469 37.56 5.69 -17.68
C PRO A 469 36.80 5.33 -16.37
N LEU A 470 37.45 5.40 -15.20
CA LEU A 470 36.94 4.95 -13.91
C LEU A 470 36.75 6.13 -12.91
N ASP A 471 35.52 6.23 -12.38
CA ASP A 471 35.10 7.17 -11.34
C ASP A 471 34.71 6.44 -10.05
N PHE A 472 35.02 7.03 -8.90
CA PHE A 472 34.62 6.52 -7.59
C PHE A 472 33.90 7.59 -6.78
N ARG A 473 32.79 7.25 -6.13
CA ARG A 473 31.88 8.20 -5.48
C ARG A 473 31.65 7.80 -4.03
N LEU A 474 31.64 8.79 -3.16
CA LEU A 474 31.27 8.67 -1.75
C LEU A 474 30.26 9.77 -1.41
N GLY A 475 29.14 9.38 -0.82
CA GLY A 475 28.06 10.28 -0.40
C GLY A 475 27.63 10.01 1.04
N ALA A 476 27.09 11.03 1.69
CA ALA A 476 26.38 10.90 2.94
C ALA A 476 25.23 11.91 2.99
N ILE A 477 24.08 11.50 3.50
CA ILE A 477 22.94 12.36 3.75
C ILE A 477 22.46 12.18 5.19
N HIS A 478 22.47 13.26 5.95
CA HIS A 478 21.84 13.30 7.27
C HIS A 478 20.43 13.89 7.13
N THR A 479 19.43 13.20 7.68
CA THR A 479 18.03 13.61 7.62
C THR A 479 17.45 13.66 9.03
N ILE A 480 16.74 14.74 9.33
CA ILE A 480 15.92 14.90 10.53
C ILE A 480 14.47 14.99 10.05
N LYS A 481 13.61 14.09 10.53
CA LYS A 481 12.19 14.03 10.17
C LYS A 481 11.36 14.18 11.44
N ARG A 482 10.38 15.07 11.41
CA ARG A 482 9.32 15.22 12.42
C ARG A 482 8.00 14.89 11.76
N TYR A 483 7.26 13.97 12.35
CA TYR A 483 5.93 13.55 11.94
C TYR A 483 4.97 13.84 13.09
N GLU A 484 3.87 14.48 12.75
CA GLU A 484 2.76 14.78 13.65
C GLU A 484 1.49 14.30 12.97
N LYS A 485 0.69 13.51 13.67
CA LYS A 485 -0.65 13.08 13.27
C LYS A 485 -1.59 13.42 14.40
N THR A 486 -2.72 14.04 14.05
CA THR A 486 -3.83 14.24 14.97
C THR A 486 -5.06 13.62 14.32
N THR A 487 -5.71 12.70 15.00
CA THR A 487 -6.98 12.11 14.59
C THR A 487 -8.05 12.48 15.61
N ASN A 488 -9.19 12.97 15.14
CA ASN A 488 -10.35 13.25 15.95
C ASN A 488 -11.52 12.42 15.42
N GLU A 489 -12.27 11.81 16.32
CA GLU A 489 -13.46 11.03 15.99
C GLU A 489 -14.66 11.66 16.69
N ASP A 490 -15.66 12.08 15.91
CA ASP A 490 -16.87 12.75 16.39
C ASP A 490 -18.11 11.93 16.02
N LEU A 491 -19.07 11.84 16.95
CA LEU A 491 -20.39 11.24 16.72
C LEU A 491 -21.30 12.37 16.28
N LEU A 492 -21.66 12.40 15.00
CA LEU A 492 -22.44 13.48 14.42
C LEU A 492 -23.93 13.30 14.71
N ASP A 493 -24.43 12.09 14.48
CA ASP A 493 -25.80 11.67 14.76
C ASP A 493 -25.82 10.19 15.16
N TYR A 494 -26.83 9.79 15.93
CA TYR A 494 -27.06 8.39 16.25
C TYR A 494 -28.46 8.18 16.82
N SER A 495 -28.98 6.97 16.66
CA SER A 495 -30.04 6.44 17.49
C SER A 495 -29.48 5.44 18.50
N ALA A 496 -30.00 5.51 19.72
CA ALA A 496 -29.70 4.50 20.73
C ALA A 496 -30.13 3.12 20.21
N ALA A 497 -29.33 2.09 20.42
CA ALA A 497 -29.72 0.75 20.00
C ALA A 497 -30.95 0.30 20.78
N VAL A 498 -32.05 0.06 20.07
CA VAL A 498 -33.32 -0.37 20.66
C VAL A 498 -33.52 -1.84 20.35
N THR A 499 -33.52 -2.65 21.40
CA THR A 499 -33.94 -4.05 21.33
C THR A 499 -35.39 -4.18 21.76
N HIS A 500 -36.26 -4.52 20.81
CA HIS A 500 -37.65 -4.89 21.05
C HIS A 500 -37.76 -6.41 21.18
N THR A 501 -38.18 -6.90 22.34
CA THR A 501 -38.42 -8.31 22.59
C THR A 501 -39.92 -8.57 22.64
N VAL A 502 -40.40 -9.50 21.82
CA VAL A 502 -41.77 -10.03 21.85
C VAL A 502 -41.70 -11.47 22.32
N TYR A 503 -42.29 -11.77 23.47
CA TYR A 503 -42.37 -13.12 24.02
C TYR A 503 -43.56 -13.87 23.39
N GLY A 504 -43.52 -15.21 23.40
CA GLY A 504 -44.59 -16.05 22.84
C GLY A 504 -45.95 -15.84 23.53
N ASP A 505 -45.97 -15.32 24.77
CA ASP A 505 -47.18 -14.90 25.47
C ASP A 505 -47.77 -13.54 25.04
N GLY A 506 -47.09 -12.85 24.12
CA GLY A 506 -47.43 -11.53 23.59
C GLY A 506 -47.01 -10.36 24.50
N THR A 507 -46.29 -10.63 25.59
CA THR A 507 -45.65 -9.58 26.39
C THR A 507 -44.52 -8.95 25.57
N GLU A 508 -44.30 -7.65 25.78
CA GLU A 508 -43.24 -6.91 25.07
C GLU A 508 -42.31 -6.23 26.08
N THR A 509 -41.01 -6.28 25.82
CA THR A 509 -40.01 -5.50 26.54
C THR A 509 -39.14 -4.71 25.57
N TYR A 510 -38.62 -3.57 26.05
CA TYR A 510 -37.72 -2.71 25.30
C TYR A 510 -36.46 -2.47 26.13
N THR A 511 -35.31 -2.80 25.56
CA THR A 511 -34.00 -2.43 26.11
C THR A 511 -33.40 -1.35 25.22
N ILE A 512 -32.81 -0.33 25.83
CA ILE A 512 -32.18 0.78 25.12
C ILE A 512 -30.73 0.83 25.57
N ASP A 513 -29.81 0.65 24.63
CA ASP A 513 -28.40 0.98 24.82
C ASP A 513 -28.14 2.41 24.31
N PRO A 514 -27.92 3.39 25.20
CA PRO A 514 -27.80 4.79 24.82
C PRO A 514 -26.51 5.12 24.06
N ASN A 515 -25.52 4.21 23.98
CA ASN A 515 -24.35 4.44 23.15
C ASN A 515 -23.69 3.12 22.73
N PRO A 516 -24.02 2.57 21.55
CA PRO A 516 -23.38 1.35 21.07
C PRO A 516 -21.88 1.53 20.75
N ASP A 517 -21.43 2.78 20.56
CA ASP A 517 -20.06 3.08 20.14
C ASP A 517 -19.20 3.65 21.27
N GLU A 518 -18.38 2.80 21.91
CA GLU A 518 -17.35 3.26 22.84
C GLU A 518 -16.17 3.87 22.05
N GLY A 519 -15.77 5.11 22.39
CA GLY A 519 -14.59 5.77 21.79
C GLY A 519 -14.89 7.09 21.08
N VAL A 520 -16.16 7.40 20.82
CA VAL A 520 -16.52 8.60 20.04
C VAL A 520 -16.41 9.89 20.87
N GLY A 521 -15.93 10.96 20.25
CA GLY A 521 -15.49 12.21 20.90
C GLY A 521 -14.04 12.16 21.40
N SER A 522 -13.24 11.24 20.86
CA SER A 522 -11.83 11.08 21.21
C SER A 522 -10.91 11.89 20.28
N SER A 523 -9.70 12.12 20.76
CA SER A 523 -8.65 12.80 20.01
C SER A 523 -7.34 12.11 20.34
N GLU A 524 -6.63 11.65 19.31
CA GLU A 524 -5.32 11.04 19.43
C GLU A 524 -4.27 11.90 18.74
N ASP A 525 -3.21 12.23 19.47
CA ASP A 525 -2.03 12.91 18.96
C ASP A 525 -0.83 11.97 18.94
N HIS A 526 -0.24 11.81 17.76
CA HIS A 526 0.97 11.02 17.55
C HIS A 526 2.11 11.89 17.04
N ILE A 527 3.20 12.00 17.82
CA ILE A 527 4.38 12.79 17.45
C ILE A 527 5.63 11.92 17.45
N ILE A 528 6.22 11.74 16.27
CA ILE A 528 7.50 11.03 16.11
C ILE A 528 8.56 12.02 15.61
N SER A 529 9.73 11.98 16.24
CA SER A 529 10.94 12.63 15.72
C SER A 529 12.04 11.60 15.52
N SER A 530 12.65 11.60 14.34
CA SER A 530 13.72 10.68 13.99
C SER A 530 14.87 11.42 13.31
N SER A 531 16.07 10.87 13.46
CA SER A 531 17.24 11.31 12.69
C SER A 531 18.04 10.12 12.23
N LYS A 532 18.54 10.18 10.99
CA LYS A 532 19.30 9.09 10.38
C LYS A 532 20.37 9.67 9.46
N THR A 533 21.54 9.03 9.43
CA THR A 533 22.56 9.27 8.40
C THR A 533 22.65 8.05 7.51
N VAL A 534 22.51 8.27 6.20
CA VAL A 534 22.72 7.24 5.18
C VAL A 534 24.03 7.54 4.45
N TYR A 535 24.89 6.53 4.35
CA TYR A 535 26.12 6.59 3.56
C TYR A 535 25.89 5.87 2.23
N THR A 536 26.33 6.49 1.14
CA THR A 536 26.24 5.92 -0.20
C THR A 536 27.63 5.89 -0.83
N TYR A 537 27.86 4.91 -1.71
CA TYR A 537 29.09 4.80 -2.46
C TYR A 537 28.80 4.13 -3.80
N GLY A 538 29.60 4.48 -4.80
CA GLY A 538 29.39 4.02 -6.16
C GLY A 538 30.68 4.07 -6.99
N MET A 539 30.66 3.37 -8.12
CA MET A 539 31.76 3.38 -9.08
C MET A 539 31.17 3.50 -10.48
N GLY A 540 31.70 4.39 -11.30
CA GLY A 540 31.33 4.53 -12.71
C GLY A 540 32.47 4.06 -13.60
N TYR A 541 32.17 3.31 -14.64
CA TYR A 541 33.14 2.80 -15.61
C TYR A 541 32.64 3.02 -17.04
N SER A 542 33.27 3.93 -17.78
CA SER A 542 32.97 4.13 -19.21
C SER A 542 33.76 3.11 -20.04
N VAL A 543 33.15 1.95 -20.29
CA VAL A 543 33.75 0.85 -21.06
C VAL A 543 34.16 1.33 -22.47
N SER A 544 33.33 2.18 -23.07
CA SER A 544 33.57 2.83 -24.36
C SER A 544 32.81 4.16 -24.43
N GLU A 545 32.90 4.88 -25.55
CA GLU A 545 32.05 6.06 -25.82
C GLU A 545 30.55 5.72 -25.85
N ASN A 546 30.20 4.44 -26.06
CA ASN A 546 28.83 3.97 -26.22
C ASN A 546 28.28 3.18 -25.03
N LEU A 547 29.09 2.90 -24.00
CA LEU A 547 28.67 2.07 -22.86
C LEU A 547 29.27 2.57 -21.55
N LYS A 548 28.40 2.89 -20.61
CA LYS A 548 28.74 3.20 -19.22
C LYS A 548 28.13 2.15 -18.29
N ILE A 549 28.93 1.69 -17.33
CA ILE A 549 28.48 0.80 -16.26
C ILE A 549 28.66 1.55 -14.94
N ASP A 550 27.61 1.63 -14.14
CA ASP A 550 27.66 2.14 -12.77
C ASP A 550 27.37 1.01 -11.78
N LEU A 551 28.11 0.98 -10.67
CA LEU A 551 28.00 -0.02 -9.61
C LEU A 551 27.69 0.66 -8.28
N MET A 552 26.85 0.04 -7.46
CA MET A 552 26.57 0.43 -6.08
C MET A 552 26.60 -0.79 -5.14
N ALA A 553 26.70 -0.54 -3.84
CA ALA A 553 26.62 -1.54 -2.76
C ALA A 553 27.66 -2.70 -2.81
N PHE A 554 28.77 -2.51 -3.55
CA PHE A 554 29.86 -3.48 -3.70
C PHE A 554 30.79 -3.64 -2.47
N SER A 555 30.25 -3.64 -1.25
CA SER A 555 31.03 -3.75 0.00
C SER A 555 31.81 -5.07 0.14
N ASN A 556 31.35 -6.15 -0.49
CA ASN A 556 32.02 -7.45 -0.49
C ASN A 556 32.39 -7.86 -1.91
N LEU A 557 33.69 -8.04 -2.19
CA LEU A 557 34.18 -8.45 -3.52
C LEU A 557 34.11 -9.96 -3.77
N THR A 558 33.89 -10.76 -2.72
CA THR A 558 33.80 -12.22 -2.79
C THR A 558 32.36 -12.73 -2.82
N ASN A 559 31.41 -11.91 -2.37
CA ASN A 559 29.98 -12.15 -2.49
C ASN A 559 29.35 -11.00 -3.27
N LEU A 560 28.91 -11.30 -4.49
CA LEU A 560 28.32 -10.32 -5.40
C LEU A 560 26.81 -10.16 -5.18
N SER A 561 26.18 -10.88 -4.24
CA SER A 561 24.73 -10.83 -4.02
C SER A 561 24.24 -9.39 -3.86
N ASN A 562 24.95 -8.57 -3.10
CA ASN A 562 24.52 -7.20 -2.78
C ASN A 562 24.91 -6.18 -3.86
N TRP A 563 25.52 -6.59 -4.97
CA TRP A 563 25.97 -5.66 -6.01
C TRP A 563 24.78 -5.21 -6.85
N ARG A 564 24.66 -3.90 -6.99
CA ARG A 564 23.69 -3.25 -7.87
C ARG A 564 24.44 -2.76 -9.11
N ILE A 565 23.92 -3.07 -10.30
CA ILE A 565 24.52 -2.72 -11.58
C ILE A 565 23.54 -1.85 -12.36
N SER A 566 24.06 -0.79 -12.97
CA SER A 566 23.38 0.01 -13.99
C SER A 566 24.22 0.02 -15.26
N ALA A 567 23.62 -0.28 -16.41
CA ALA A 567 24.26 -0.17 -17.72
C ALA A 567 23.45 0.77 -18.62
N THR A 568 24.12 1.79 -19.16
CA THR A 568 23.53 2.78 -20.07
C THR A 568 24.27 2.76 -21.40
N MET A 569 23.52 2.62 -22.49
CA MET A 569 24.06 2.68 -23.85
C MET A 569 23.83 4.06 -24.47
N SER A 570 24.86 4.56 -25.16
CA SER A 570 24.86 5.84 -25.87
C SER A 570 25.11 5.61 -27.35
N PHE A 571 24.35 6.28 -28.22
CA PHE A 571 24.43 6.15 -29.69
C PHE A 571 24.60 7.49 -30.39
#